data_AF-A0A421JYI4-F1
#
_entry.id   AF-A0A421JYI4-F1
#
_cell.length_a   1.000
_cell.length_b   1.000
_cell.length_c   1.000
_cell.angle_alpha   90.00
_cell.angle_beta   90.00
_cell.angle_gamma   90.00
#
_symmetry.space_group_name_H-M   'P 1'
#
loop_
_entity.id
_entity.type
_entity.pdbx_description
1 polymer ?
#
loop_
_entity_poly.entity_id
_entity_poly.type
_entity_poly.pdbx_seq_one_letter_code
_entity_poly.pdbx_strand_id
1 'polypeptide(L)'
;MKANFPWISAGLGLTLAMVLISSGVFREPAERGLPLLTTLFITEFGFLVTAAGAYFSGKSSLESDRRWSQLLLTAVCGALAVAFFILGLTLWQETAGQAAS
;
A
#
# COMPACT_ATOMS: atom_id res chain seq x y z
N MET A 1 -6.71 20.15 13.11
CA MET A 1 -5.94 19.43 12.06
C MET A 1 -6.05 17.90 12.20
N LYS A 2 -7.24 17.34 12.48
CA LYS A 2 -7.44 15.89 12.73
C LYS A 2 -8.19 15.15 11.59
N ALA A 3 -8.79 15.89 10.65
CA ALA A 3 -9.59 15.34 9.56
C ALA A 3 -8.80 14.98 8.29
N ASN A 4 -7.52 15.37 8.19
CA ASN A 4 -6.76 15.26 6.93
C ASN A 4 -5.89 14.00 6.87
N PHE A 5 -5.57 13.39 8.02
CA PHE A 5 -4.67 12.23 8.08
C PHE A 5 -5.09 11.07 7.17
N PRO A 6 -6.37 10.67 7.11
CA PRO A 6 -6.77 9.54 6.30
C PRO A 6 -6.80 9.84 4.79
N TRP A 7 -6.99 11.11 4.43
CA TRP A 7 -6.85 11.59 3.05
C TRP A 7 -5.38 11.58 2.61
N ILE A 8 -4.48 12.01 3.50
CA ILE A 8 -3.04 12.00 3.24
C ILE A 8 -2.53 10.57 3.09
N SER A 9 -2.95 9.64 3.96
CA SER A 9 -2.54 8.23 3.83
C SER A 9 -3.05 7.58 2.55
N ALA A 10 -4.29 7.87 2.14
CA ALA A 10 -4.84 7.36 0.89
C ALA A 10 -4.10 7.92 -0.33
N GLY A 11 -3.84 9.23 -0.34
CA GLY A 11 -3.06 9.88 -1.40
C GLY A 11 -1.62 9.38 -1.48
N LEU A 12 -0.98 9.17 -0.32
CA LEU A 12 0.37 8.62 -0.25
C LEU A 12 0.40 7.16 -0.75
N GLY A 13 -0.52 6.31 -0.27
CA GLY A 13 -0.64 4.92 -0.72
C GLY A 13 -0.86 4.82 -2.22
N LEU A 14 -1.73 5.67 -2.79
CA LEU A 14 -1.97 5.70 -4.24
C LEU A 14 -0.72 6.16 -5.02
N THR A 15 0.00 7.15 -4.51
CA THR A 15 1.25 7.62 -5.12
C THR A 15 2.31 6.52 -5.12
N LEU A 16 2.47 5.79 -4.00
CA LEU A 16 3.39 4.66 -3.92
C LEU A 16 3.01 3.54 -4.90
N ALA A 17 1.72 3.23 -5.05
CA ALA A 17 1.26 2.25 -6.02
C ALA A 17 1.64 2.67 -7.46
N MET A 18 1.48 3.95 -7.78
CA MET A 18 1.84 4.51 -9.08
C MET A 18 3.35 4.42 -9.35
N VAL A 19 4.18 4.70 -8.33
CA VAL A 19 5.65 4.56 -8.41
C VAL A 19 6.04 3.10 -8.68
N LEU A 20 5.42 2.14 -7.99
CA LEU A 20 5.70 0.70 -8.18
C LEU A 20 5.31 0.20 -9.57
N ILE A 21 4.18 0.66 -10.10
CA ILE A 21 3.76 0.35 -11.46
C ILE A 21 4.76 0.96 -12.46
N SER A 22 5.16 2.23 -12.24
CA SER A 22 6.14 2.92 -13.08
C SER A 22 7.54 2.31 -13.03
N SER A 23 7.93 1.69 -11.92
CA SER A 23 9.21 0.98 -11.80
C SER A 23 9.22 -0.39 -12.47
N GLY A 24 8.08 -0.84 -12.99
CA GLY A 24 7.95 -2.14 -13.64
C GLY A 24 7.97 -3.30 -12.64
N VAL A 25 7.31 -3.17 -11.48
CA VAL A 25 7.28 -4.23 -10.46
C VAL A 25 6.80 -5.59 -11.00
N PHE A 26 5.96 -5.59 -12.05
CA PHE A 26 5.46 -6.79 -12.72
C PHE A 26 6.34 -7.30 -13.87
N ARG A 27 7.48 -6.66 -14.14
CA ARG A 27 8.45 -7.11 -15.15
C ARG A 27 9.45 -8.09 -14.52
N GLU A 28 10.11 -8.83 -15.40
CA GLU A 28 11.20 -9.74 -15.05
C GLU A 28 12.25 -9.02 -14.19
N PRO A 29 12.87 -9.71 -13.21
CA PRO A 29 13.81 -9.08 -12.27
C PRO A 29 15.01 -8.41 -12.97
N ALA A 30 15.39 -8.87 -14.16
CA ALA A 30 16.46 -8.27 -14.97
C ALA A 30 16.08 -6.93 -15.63
N GLU A 31 14.78 -6.64 -15.79
CA GLU A 31 14.27 -5.41 -16.42
C GLU A 31 13.64 -4.43 -15.42
N ARG A 32 13.69 -4.76 -14.12
CA ARG A 32 13.08 -3.95 -13.06
C ARG A 32 13.92 -2.68 -12.85
N GLY A 33 13.28 -1.51 -12.87
CA GLY A 33 13.97 -0.23 -12.68
C GLY A 33 14.45 0.02 -11.24
N LEU A 34 13.97 -0.79 -10.29
CA LEU A 34 14.34 -0.73 -8.88
C LEU A 34 14.90 -2.08 -8.41
N PRO A 35 15.94 -2.07 -7.56
CA PRO A 35 16.42 -3.29 -6.91
C PRO A 35 15.32 -3.94 -6.06
N LEU A 36 15.38 -5.26 -5.94
CA LEU A 36 14.32 -6.05 -5.33
C LEU A 36 14.04 -5.63 -3.88
N LEU A 37 15.09 -5.47 -3.07
CA LEU A 37 14.96 -5.00 -1.68
C LEU A 37 14.27 -3.64 -1.57
N THR A 38 14.56 -2.70 -2.47
CA THR A 38 13.92 -1.38 -2.47
C THR A 38 12.44 -1.49 -2.80
N THR A 39 12.09 -2.34 -3.77
CA THR A 39 10.70 -2.61 -4.13
C THR A 39 9.92 -3.20 -2.96
N LEU A 40 10.53 -4.16 -2.25
CA LEU A 40 9.98 -4.83 -1.08
C LEU A 40 9.76 -3.85 0.08
N PHE A 41 10.74 -2.98 0.34
CA PHE A 41 10.64 -1.92 1.35
C PHE A 41 9.51 -0.92 1.03
N ILE A 42 9.37 -0.50 -0.23
CA ILE A 42 8.30 0.41 -0.65
C ILE A 42 6.93 -0.24 -0.48
N THR A 43 6.78 -1.53 -0.81
CA THR A 43 5.51 -2.26 -0.59
C THR A 43 5.18 -2.40 0.89
N GLU A 44 6.14 -2.73 1.75
CA GLU A 44 5.95 -2.81 3.21
C GLU A 44 5.54 -1.45 3.80
N PHE A 45 6.25 -0.38 3.41
CA PHE A 45 5.92 0.97 3.86
C PHE A 45 4.54 1.42 3.35
N GLY A 46 4.22 1.12 2.08
CA GLY A 46 2.91 1.36 1.49
C GLY A 46 1.79 0.63 2.24
N PHE A 47 2.01 -0.63 2.61
CA PHE A 47 1.08 -1.40 3.44
C PHE A 47 0.85 -0.73 4.81
N LEU A 48 1.91 -0.38 5.54
CA LEU A 48 1.81 0.22 6.88
C LEU A 48 1.08 1.56 6.88
N VAL A 49 1.42 2.45 5.93
CA VAL A 49 0.76 3.76 5.80
C VAL A 49 -0.72 3.60 5.48
N THR A 50 -1.05 2.69 4.57
CA THR A 50 -2.43 2.52 4.13
C THR A 50 -3.27 1.79 5.18
N ALA A 51 -2.68 0.84 5.92
CA ALA A 51 -3.29 0.17 7.07
C ALA A 51 -3.57 1.15 8.22
N ALA A 52 -2.63 2.05 8.53
CA ALA A 52 -2.86 3.13 9.48
C ALA A 52 -4.01 4.05 9.01
N GLY A 53 -4.02 4.41 7.72
CA GLY A 53 -5.10 5.18 7.09
C GLY A 53 -6.49 4.55 7.22
N ALA A 54 -6.57 3.24 7.00
CA ALA A 54 -7.79 2.45 7.19
C ALA A 54 -8.23 2.44 8.66
N TYR A 55 -7.29 2.24 9.60
CA TYR A 55 -7.59 2.24 11.04
C TYR A 55 -8.14 3.59 11.52
N PHE A 56 -7.49 4.70 11.16
CA PHE A 56 -7.95 6.03 11.53
C PHE A 56 -9.28 6.42 10.85
N SER A 57 -9.47 6.07 9.57
CA SER A 57 -10.75 6.27 8.87
C SER A 57 -11.88 5.48 9.49
N GLY A 58 -11.64 4.20 9.82
CA GLY A 58 -12.61 3.30 10.42
C GLY A 58 -13.04 3.77 11.81
N LYS A 59 -12.08 4.19 12.66
CA LYS A 59 -12.38 4.77 13.97
C LYS A 59 -13.22 6.04 13.85
N SER A 60 -12.88 6.92 12.90
CA SER A 60 -13.63 8.17 12.70
C SER A 60 -15.01 7.95 12.10
N SER A 61 -15.24 6.86 11.37
CA SER A 61 -16.54 6.50 10.79
C SER A 61 -17.58 6.07 11.83
N LEU A 62 -17.16 5.73 13.05
CA LEU A 62 -18.06 5.34 14.14
C LEU A 62 -18.73 6.55 14.82
N GLU A 63 -18.13 7.74 14.69
CA GLU A 63 -18.54 8.95 15.43
C GLU A 63 -19.21 10.04 14.55
N SER A 64 -19.33 9.82 13.24
CA SER A 64 -19.68 10.90 12.29
C SER A 64 -20.91 10.59 11.41
N ASP A 65 -21.75 11.61 11.21
CA ASP A 65 -22.97 11.60 10.37
C ASP A 65 -22.65 11.37 8.87
N ARG A 66 -21.41 11.63 8.44
CA ARG A 66 -20.97 11.49 7.03
C ARG A 66 -20.39 10.10 6.71
N ARG A 67 -21.11 9.05 7.12
CA ARG A 67 -20.70 7.63 7.06
C ARG A 67 -20.25 7.18 5.67
N TRP A 68 -20.94 7.55 4.60
CA TRP A 68 -20.65 7.04 3.25
C TRP A 68 -19.25 7.40 2.73
N SER A 69 -18.81 8.64 2.93
CA SER A 69 -17.50 9.09 2.45
C SER A 69 -16.35 8.44 3.24
N GLN A 70 -16.54 8.21 4.54
CA GLN A 70 -15.53 7.58 5.39
C GLN A 70 -15.46 6.07 5.17
N LEU A 71 -16.59 5.41 4.89
CA LEU A 71 -16.63 4.02 4.49
C LEU A 71 -15.89 3.79 3.16
N LEU A 72 -16.13 4.65 2.17
CA LEU A 72 -15.39 4.63 0.90
C LEU A 72 -13.87 4.79 1.13
N LEU A 73 -13.47 5.76 1.96
CA LEU A 73 -12.05 5.99 2.24
C LEU A 73 -11.39 4.82 2.98
N THR A 74 -12.12 4.22 3.93
CA THR A 74 -11.68 3.00 4.64
C THR A 74 -11.57 1.82 3.69
N ALA A 75 -12.53 1.65 2.78
CA ALA A 75 -12.50 0.59 1.78
C ALA A 75 -11.34 0.76 0.79
N VAL A 76 -11.09 1.99 0.31
CA VAL A 76 -9.96 2.30 -0.58
C VAL A 76 -8.64 2.04 0.14
N CYS A 77 -8.45 2.56 1.37
CA CYS A 77 -7.23 2.27 2.14
C CYS A 77 -7.08 0.77 2.43
N GLY A 78 -8.16 0.07 2.78
CA GLY A 78 -8.13 -1.37 3.00
C GLY A 78 -7.73 -2.14 1.74
N ALA A 79 -8.31 -1.80 0.59
CA ALA A 79 -8.00 -2.43 -0.69
C ALA A 79 -6.53 -2.20 -1.10
N LEU A 80 -6.02 -0.97 -0.97
CA LEU A 80 -4.61 -0.67 -1.25
C LEU A 80 -3.68 -1.40 -0.28
N ALA A 81 -4.02 -1.47 1.01
CA ALA A 81 -3.23 -2.23 1.97
C ALA A 81 -3.15 -3.72 1.58
N VAL A 82 -4.28 -4.34 1.24
CA VAL A 82 -4.30 -5.74 0.78
C VAL A 82 -3.48 -5.91 -0.50
N ALA A 83 -3.57 -4.98 -1.45
CA ALA A 83 -2.78 -5.02 -2.67
C ALA A 83 -1.27 -4.98 -2.38
N PHE A 84 -0.81 -4.06 -1.53
CA PHE A 84 0.59 -3.98 -1.12
C PHE A 84 1.06 -5.23 -0.36
N PHE A 85 0.20 -5.79 0.47
CA PHE A 85 0.50 -7.02 1.22
C PHE A 85 0.70 -8.22 0.28
N ILE A 86 -0.20 -8.43 -0.68
CA ILE A 86 -0.06 -9.49 -1.69
C ILE A 86 1.20 -9.27 -2.51
N LEU A 87 1.46 -8.03 -2.96
CA LEU A 87 2.68 -7.71 -3.71
C LEU A 87 3.92 -8.03 -2.87
N GLY A 88 3.99 -7.58 -1.62
CA GLY A 88 5.09 -7.89 -0.70
C GLY A 88 5.34 -9.39 -0.55
N LEU A 89 4.27 -10.19 -0.40
CA LEU A 89 4.38 -11.66 -0.34
C LEU A 89 4.94 -12.26 -1.64
N THR A 90 4.49 -11.78 -2.80
CA THR A 90 5.01 -12.27 -4.09
C THR A 90 6.50 -11.95 -4.24
N LEU A 91 6.92 -10.73 -3.90
CA LEU A 91 8.34 -10.35 -3.91
C LEU A 91 9.16 -11.17 -2.91
N TRP A 92 8.60 -11.50 -1.75
CA TRP A 92 9.28 -12.36 -0.77
C TRP A 92 9.53 -13.76 -1.33
N GLN A 93 8.55 -14.35 -2.02
CA GLN A 93 8.74 -15.64 -2.70
C GLN A 93 9.83 -15.56 -3.78
N GLU A 94 9.91 -14.47 -4.54
CA GLU A 94 11.00 -14.24 -5.50
C GLU A 94 12.37 -14.22 -4.80
N THR A 95 12.50 -13.50 -3.66
CA THR A 95 13.76 -13.47 -2.91
C THR A 95 14.15 -14.83 -2.34
N ALA A 96 13.18 -15.57 -1.80
CA ALA A 96 13.42 -16.89 -1.24
C ALA A 96 13.86 -17.88 -2.33
N GLY A 97 13.31 -17.75 -3.54
CA GLY A 97 13.73 -18.53 -4.71
C GLY A 97 15.16 -18.21 -5.15
N GLN A 98 15.56 -16.94 -5.15
CA GLN A 98 16.93 -16.53 -5.49
C GLN A 98 17.98 -16.94 -4.44
N ALA A 99 17.59 -17.06 -3.17
CA ALA A 99 18.50 -17.51 -2.11
C ALA A 99 18.80 -19.01 -2.16
N ALA A 100 18.03 -19.79 -2.93
CA ALA A 100 18.18 -21.24 -3.06
C ALA A 100 18.93 -21.70 -4.33
N SER A 101 19.30 -20.75 -5.21
CA SER A 101 20.06 -20.97 -6.46
C SER A 101 21.50 -20.48 -6.33
#